data_AF-A0A392QIJ6-F1
#
_entry.id   AF-A0A392QIJ6-F1
#
_cell.length_a   1.000
_cell.length_b   1.000
_cell.length_c   1.000
_cell.angle_alpha   90.00
_cell.angle_beta   90.00
_cell.angle_gamma   90.00
#
_symmetry.space_group_name_H-M   'P 1'
#
loop_
_entity.id
_entity.type
_entity.pdbx_description
1 polymer ?
#
loop_
_entity_poly.entity_id
_entity_poly.type
_entity_poly.pdbx_seq_one_letter_code
_entity_poly.pdbx_strand_id
1 'polypeptide(L)'
;MQGRAPEVHYLVNRHEYNMGYYLSDDIYLEWATFVKSIPMPQGDKRKLFAQHQEGARKDIERAFGVLQSRFAIIRNPARSWHLDALKRIMDTCIILHNMIVEDERAMKHGYCKTLISTVR
;
A
#
# COMPACT_ATOMS: atom_id res chain seq x y z
N MET A 1 -7.04 -16.77 -7.18
CA MET A 1 -6.58 -16.45 -8.56
C MET A 1 -5.12 -16.88 -8.73
N GLN A 2 -4.69 -17.41 -9.88
CA GLN A 2 -3.28 -17.76 -10.13
C GLN A 2 -2.47 -16.47 -10.29
N GLY A 3 -1.68 -16.10 -9.28
CA GLY A 3 -0.91 -14.85 -9.19
C GLY A 3 0.27 -14.80 -10.16
N ARG A 4 -0.01 -14.61 -11.46
CA ARG A 4 1.03 -14.30 -12.45
C ARG A 4 1.39 -12.83 -12.32
N ALA A 5 2.63 -12.55 -11.93
CA ALA A 5 3.18 -11.21 -11.97
C ALA A 5 3.16 -10.69 -13.43
N PRO A 6 2.97 -9.38 -13.65
CA PRO A 6 3.11 -8.79 -14.97
C PRO A 6 4.49 -9.11 -15.56
N GLU A 7 4.54 -9.36 -16.87
CA GLU A 7 5.81 -9.49 -17.59
C GLU A 7 6.43 -8.08 -17.69
N VAL A 8 7.60 -7.89 -17.08
CA VAL A 8 8.28 -6.59 -17.02
C VAL A 8 9.69 -6.77 -17.56
N HIS A 9 10.06 -5.96 -18.56
CA HIS A 9 11.42 -5.92 -19.10
C HIS A 9 12.04 -4.55 -18.82
N TYR A 10 13.14 -4.50 -18.07
CA TYR A 10 13.89 -3.27 -17.85
C TYR A 10 15.39 -3.53 -17.69
N LEU A 11 16.19 -2.51 -17.98
CA LEU A 11 17.65 -2.55 -17.93
C LEU A 11 18.18 -1.74 -16.72
N VAL A 12 18.92 -2.39 -15.83
CA VAL A 12 19.67 -1.72 -14.75
C VAL A 12 21.12 -2.12 -14.87
N ASN A 13 22.03 -1.15 -14.94
CA ASN A 13 23.47 -1.38 -15.08
C ASN A 13 23.83 -2.36 -16.22
N ARG A 14 23.12 -2.29 -17.36
CA ARG A 14 23.25 -3.21 -18.53
C ARG A 14 22.85 -4.66 -18.27
N HIS A 15 22.23 -4.93 -17.12
CA HIS A 15 21.60 -6.21 -16.84
C HIS A 15 20.10 -6.09 -17.13
N GLU A 16 19.58 -7.01 -17.95
CA GLU A 16 18.16 -7.12 -18.23
C GLU A 16 17.47 -7.88 -17.09
N TYR A 17 16.37 -7.31 -16.59
CA TYR A 17 15.50 -7.93 -15.60
C TYR A 17 14.15 -8.21 -16.26
N ASN A 18 13.70 -9.45 -16.12
CA ASN A 18 12.41 -9.95 -16.62
C ASN A 18 11.37 -10.11 -15.50
N MET A 19 11.69 -9.65 -14.29
CA MET A 19 10.83 -9.71 -13.12
C MET A 19 10.69 -8.33 -12.49
N GLY A 20 9.47 -7.95 -12.12
CA GLY A 20 9.24 -6.73 -11.35
C GLY A 20 9.94 -6.78 -9.99
N TYR A 21 10.26 -5.61 -9.44
CA TYR A 21 10.79 -5.47 -8.10
C TYR A 21 9.72 -4.94 -7.14
N TYR A 22 9.80 -5.38 -5.88
CA TYR A 22 9.00 -4.91 -4.76
C TYR A 22 9.88 -4.05 -3.86
N LEU A 23 9.36 -2.90 -3.43
CA LEU A 23 10.03 -2.09 -2.43
C LEU A 23 9.90 -2.81 -1.08
N SER A 24 11.02 -3.03 -0.39
CA SER A 24 11.03 -3.63 0.94
C SER A 24 11.75 -2.72 1.93
N ASP A 25 11.49 -2.95 3.22
CA ASP A 25 12.30 -2.42 4.30
C ASP A 25 13.47 -3.38 4.62
N ASP A 26 14.17 -3.06 5.71
CA ASP A 26 15.35 -3.79 6.16
C ASP A 26 15.01 -5.12 6.87
N ILE A 27 13.74 -5.36 7.25
CA ILE A 27 13.34 -6.59 7.98
C ILE A 27 13.11 -7.79 7.05
N TYR A 28 12.96 -7.55 5.75
CA TYR A 28 12.88 -8.64 4.77
C TYR A 28 14.27 -9.12 4.34
N LEU A 29 14.38 -10.42 4.08
CA LEU A 29 15.60 -11.04 3.55
C LEU A 29 16.00 -10.41 2.20
N GLU A 30 17.30 -10.45 1.90
CA GLU A 30 17.81 -9.99 0.61
C GLU A 30 17.42 -10.97 -0.51
N TRP A 31 16.32 -10.68 -1.21
CA TRP A 31 15.91 -11.40 -2.42
C TRP A 31 16.07 -10.51 -3.65
N ALA A 32 16.35 -11.10 -4.81
CA ALA A 32 16.55 -10.38 -6.07
C ALA A 32 15.36 -9.51 -6.48
N THR A 33 14.16 -9.83 -5.98
CA THR A 33 12.93 -9.06 -6.20
C THR A 33 12.74 -7.92 -5.23
N PHE A 34 13.45 -7.87 -4.10
CA PHE A 34 13.26 -6.84 -3.08
C PHE A 34 14.30 -5.73 -3.21
N VAL A 35 13.82 -4.51 -3.42
CA VAL A 35 14.65 -3.31 -3.46
C VAL A 35 14.48 -2.55 -2.15
N LYS A 36 15.53 -2.54 -1.34
CA LYS A 36 15.60 -1.80 -0.07
C LYS A 36 15.92 -0.32 -0.30
N SER A 37 15.59 0.53 0.67
CA SER A 37 16.07 1.93 0.64
C SER A 37 17.59 1.95 0.70
N ILE A 38 18.21 2.94 0.07
CA ILE A 38 19.67 3.08 0.06
C ILE A 38 20.09 3.69 1.41
N PRO A 39 20.81 2.96 2.28
CA PRO A 39 21.28 3.53 3.52
C PRO A 39 22.32 4.62 3.22
N MET A 40 22.17 5.79 3.84
CA MET A 40 23.09 6.92 3.71
C MET A 40 23.35 7.31 2.23
N PRO A 41 22.31 7.73 1.48
CA PRO A 41 22.42 7.93 0.05
C PRO A 41 23.39 9.08 -0.30
N GLN A 42 24.42 8.75 -1.06
CA GLN A 42 25.42 9.70 -1.56
C GLN A 42 25.11 10.16 -2.99
N GLY A 43 25.19 11.47 -3.23
CA GLY A 43 24.85 12.09 -4.51
C GLY A 43 23.35 12.26 -4.74
N ASP A 44 22.99 13.25 -5.55
CA ASP A 44 21.60 13.74 -5.66
C ASP A 44 20.64 12.70 -6.22
N LYS A 45 21.07 11.89 -7.19
CA LYS A 45 20.24 10.83 -7.78
C LYS A 45 19.85 9.78 -6.75
N ARG A 46 20.78 9.35 -5.88
CA ARG A 46 20.51 8.34 -4.84
C ARG A 46 19.65 8.92 -3.71
N LYS A 47 19.88 10.19 -3.35
CA LYS A 47 19.06 10.91 -2.37
C LYS A 47 17.61 11.02 -2.83
N LEU A 48 17.40 11.40 -4.09
CA LEU A 48 16.06 11.53 -4.68
C LEU A 48 15.33 10.17 -4.70
N PHE A 49 16.04 9.10 -5.07
CA PHE A 49 15.48 7.75 -5.08
C PHE A 49 15.04 7.30 -3.66
N ALA A 50 15.94 7.42 -2.67
CA ALA A 50 15.63 7.05 -1.29
C ALA A 50 14.47 7.89 -0.73
N GLN A 51 14.43 9.20 -1.01
CA GLN A 51 13.34 10.08 -0.57
C GLN A 51 11.97 9.64 -1.09
N HIS A 52 11.87 9.34 -2.40
CA HIS A 52 10.61 8.88 -2.99
C HIS A 52 10.19 7.52 -2.44
N GLN A 53 11.14 6.59 -2.31
CA GLN A 53 10.88 5.26 -1.77
C GLN A 53 10.40 5.31 -0.32
N GLU A 54 11.08 6.08 0.54
CA GLU A 54 10.69 6.25 1.94
C GLU A 54 9.37 7.02 2.10
N GLY A 55 9.10 7.99 1.22
CA GLY A 55 7.81 8.69 1.17
C GLY A 55 6.67 7.73 0.89
N ALA A 56 6.76 6.96 -0.20
CA ALA A 56 5.76 5.96 -0.54
C ALA A 56 5.56 4.91 0.57
N ARG A 57 6.66 4.46 1.20
CA ARG A 57 6.60 3.54 2.35
C ARG A 57 5.84 4.16 3.53
N LYS A 58 6.16 5.40 3.90
CA LYS A 58 5.49 6.11 5.01
C LYS A 58 3.99 6.28 4.76
N ASP A 59 3.59 6.55 3.53
CA ASP A 59 2.17 6.68 3.18
C ASP A 59 1.42 5.35 3.36
N ILE A 60 2.02 4.24 2.90
CA ILE A 60 1.48 2.88 3.08
C ILE A 60 1.38 2.54 4.58
N GLU A 61 2.45 2.75 5.34
CA GLU A 61 2.48 2.48 6.78
C GLU A 61 1.46 3.31 7.55
N ARG A 62 1.32 4.58 7.20
CA ARG A 62 0.33 5.47 7.80
C ARG A 62 -1.09 5.00 7.50
N ALA A 63 -1.38 4.65 6.24
CA ALA A 63 -2.69 4.12 5.85
C ALA A 63 -3.00 2.81 6.57
N PHE A 64 -2.03 1.90 6.65
CA PHE A 64 -2.18 0.64 7.35
C PHE A 64 -2.38 0.83 8.86
N GLY A 65 -1.64 1.75 9.48
CA GLY A 65 -1.83 2.12 10.88
C GLY A 65 -3.23 2.67 11.17
N VAL A 66 -3.78 3.50 10.28
CA VAL A 66 -5.17 3.97 10.39
C VAL A 66 -6.14 2.79 10.31
N LEU A 67 -5.98 1.89 9.33
CA LEU A 67 -6.84 0.72 9.17
C LEU A 67 -6.74 -0.23 10.39
N GLN A 68 -5.55 -0.48 10.93
CA GLN A 68 -5.35 -1.30 12.13
C GLN A 68 -5.94 -0.68 13.41
N SER A 69 -5.98 0.66 13.47
CA SER A 69 -6.61 1.38 14.59
C SER A 69 -8.12 1.21 14.58
N ARG A 70 -8.74 1.23 13.39
CA ARG A 70 -10.20 1.16 13.20
C ARG A 70 -10.73 -0.27 13.12
N PHE A 71 -9.96 -1.20 12.54
CA PHE A 71 -10.39 -2.57 12.27
C PHE A 71 -9.44 -3.57 12.91
N ALA A 72 -9.86 -4.16 14.04
CA ALA A 72 -9.06 -5.14 14.78
C ALA A 72 -8.66 -6.38 13.95
N ILE A 73 -9.45 -6.73 12.92
CA ILE A 73 -9.17 -7.83 11.99
C ILE A 73 -7.86 -7.63 11.20
N ILE A 74 -7.43 -6.38 10.97
CA ILE A 74 -6.19 -6.04 10.25
C ILE A 74 -4.94 -6.13 11.14
N ARG A 75 -5.09 -6.33 12.46
CA ARG A 75 -3.94 -6.53 13.35
C ARG A 75 -3.32 -7.92 13.22
N ASN A 76 -4.13 -8.94 12.89
CA ASN A 76 -3.68 -10.32 12.69
C ASN A 76 -4.33 -10.97 11.45
N PRO A 77 -4.18 -10.37 10.25
CA PRO A 77 -4.85 -10.85 9.05
C PRO A 77 -4.30 -12.23 8.63
N ALA A 78 -3.02 -12.49 8.90
CA ALA A 78 -2.29 -13.71 8.53
C ALA A 78 -2.74 -14.99 9.27
N ARG A 79 -3.72 -14.96 10.18
CA ARG A 79 -4.28 -16.20 10.75
C ARG A 79 -5.06 -17.01 9.70
N SER A 80 -5.57 -16.36 8.65
CA SER A 80 -6.12 -17.04 7.47
C SER A 80 -5.08 -17.04 6.36
N TRP A 81 -4.37 -18.16 6.17
CA TRP A 81 -3.30 -18.35 5.18
C TRP A 81 -3.76 -18.35 3.70
N HIS A 82 -4.93 -17.75 3.41
CA HIS A 82 -5.48 -17.66 2.06
C HIS A 82 -5.41 -16.22 1.56
N LEU A 83 -4.55 -15.97 0.57
CA LEU A 83 -4.37 -14.65 -0.06
C LEU A 83 -5.68 -14.05 -0.59
N ASP A 84 -6.58 -14.88 -1.13
CA ASP A 84 -7.88 -14.43 -1.61
C ASP A 84 -8.78 -13.91 -0.46
N ALA A 85 -8.71 -14.51 0.72
CA ALA A 85 -9.44 -14.05 1.91
C ALA A 85 -8.84 -12.75 2.46
N LEU A 86 -7.51 -12.67 2.53
CA LEU A 86 -6.79 -11.47 2.92
C LEU A 86 -7.15 -10.27 2.04
N LYS A 87 -7.16 -10.48 0.72
CA LYS A 87 -7.57 -9.46 -0.25
C LYS A 87 -8.99 -8.96 0.02
N ARG A 88 -9.95 -9.87 0.18
CA ARG A 88 -11.35 -9.51 0.47
C ARG A 88 -11.49 -8.71 1.77
N ILE A 89 -10.77 -9.09 2.82
CA ILE A 89 -10.75 -8.37 4.10
C ILE A 89 -10.21 -6.96 3.90
N MET A 90 -9.07 -6.81 3.22
CA MET A 90 -8.46 -5.51 2.93
C MET A 90 -9.39 -4.62 2.11
N ASP A 91 -9.93 -5.13 1.00
CA ASP A 91 -10.86 -4.40 0.12
C ASP A 91 -12.08 -3.91 0.91
N THR A 92 -12.65 -4.77 1.76
CA THR A 92 -13.79 -4.43 2.62
C THR A 92 -13.43 -3.33 3.62
N CYS A 93 -12.27 -3.42 4.29
CA CYS A 93 -11.82 -2.40 5.23
C CYS A 93 -11.56 -1.05 4.56
N ILE A 94 -11.04 -1.04 3.32
CA ILE A 94 -10.84 0.20 2.54
C ILE A 94 -12.18 0.84 2.18
N ILE A 95 -13.13 0.04 1.66
CA ILE A 95 -14.46 0.54 1.31
C ILE A 95 -15.17 1.10 2.54
N LEU A 96 -15.20 0.35 3.66
CA LEU A 96 -15.80 0.80 4.90
C LEU A 96 -15.13 2.06 5.45
N HIS A 97 -13.79 2.14 5.39
CA HIS A 97 -13.08 3.35 5.81
C HIS A 97 -13.52 4.57 5.00
N ASN A 98 -13.57 4.44 3.67
CA ASN A 98 -13.98 5.52 2.79
C ASN A 98 -15.43 5.92 3.07
N MET A 99 -16.34 4.96 3.25
CA MET A 99 -17.74 5.24 3.60
C MET A 99 -17.85 6.01 4.92
N ILE A 100 -17.12 5.60 5.96
CA ILE A 100 -17.13 6.28 7.26
C ILE A 100 -16.53 7.70 7.15
N VAL A 101 -15.45 7.87 6.39
CA VAL A 101 -14.84 9.20 6.18
C VAL A 101 -15.80 10.13 5.44
N GLU A 102 -16.49 9.64 4.42
CA GLU A 102 -17.50 10.41 3.70
C GLU A 102 -18.70 10.76 4.59
N ASP A 103 -19.17 9.84 5.43
CA ASP A 103 -20.23 10.10 6.41
C ASP A 103 -19.80 11.15 7.45
N GLU A 104 -18.59 11.01 8.04
CA GLU A 104 -18.03 11.99 8.97
C GLU A 104 -17.85 13.37 8.30
N ARG A 105 -17.44 13.43 7.02
CA ARG A 105 -17.33 14.67 6.24
C ARG A 105 -18.70 15.28 5.97
N ALA A 106 -19.69 14.47 5.59
CA ALA A 106 -21.04 14.89 5.37
C ALA A 106 -21.64 15.48 6.65
N MET A 107 -21.42 14.87 7.83
CA MET A 107 -21.85 15.42 9.10
C MET A 107 -21.15 16.75 9.44
N LYS A 108 -19.83 16.85 9.19
CA LYS A 108 -19.04 18.06 9.46
C LYS A 108 -19.37 19.23 8.53
N HIS A 109 -19.74 18.96 7.29
CA HIS A 109 -20.16 19.97 6.31
C HIS A 109 -21.70 20.11 6.22
N GLY A 110 -22.44 19.32 7.00
CA GLY A 110 -23.87 19.06 6.85
C GLY A 110 -24.79 19.74 7.86
N TYR A 111 -24.44 20.97 8.29
CA TYR A 111 -25.49 21.93 8.63
C TYR A 111 -26.32 22.37 7.40
N CYS A 112 -26.08 21.83 6.20
CA CYS A 112 -27.06 21.80 5.11
C CYS A 112 -26.68 20.76 4.04
N LYS A 113 -27.37 19.61 4.03
CA LYS A 113 -28.12 19.07 2.88
C LYS A 113 -28.59 17.65 3.16
N THR A 114 -29.84 17.58 3.59
CA THR A 114 -30.72 16.44 3.54
C THR A 114 -30.85 15.92 2.10
N LEU A 115 -30.55 14.63 1.89
CA LEU A 115 -30.87 13.77 0.73
C LEU A 115 -30.25 14.24 -0.62
N ILE A 116 -29.58 13.40 -1.40
CA ILE A 116 -30.18 12.49 -2.41
C ILE A 116 -29.02 11.72 -3.10
N SER A 117 -29.16 10.40 -3.23
CA SER A 117 -28.68 9.44 -4.28
C SER A 117 -27.20 9.42 -4.72
N THR A 118 -26.60 8.38 -5.29
CA THR A 118 -26.83 6.94 -5.50
C THR A 118 -25.56 6.50 -6.21
N VAL A 119 -25.02 5.34 -5.83
CA VAL A 119 -24.02 4.53 -6.55
C VAL A 119 -23.90 4.85 -8.05
N ARG A 120 -22.71 5.28 -8.47
CA ARG A 120 -22.14 4.89 -9.76
C ARG A 120 -20.62 4.82 -9.69
#